data_AF-F3LFH9-F1
#
_entry.id   AF-F3LFH9-F1
#
_cell.length_a   1.000
_cell.length_b   1.000
_cell.length_c   1.000
_cell.angle_alpha   90.00
_cell.angle_beta   90.00
_cell.angle_gamma   90.00
#
_symmetry.space_group_name_H-M   'P 1'
#
loop_
_entity.id
_entity.type
_entity.pdbx_description
1 polymer ?
#
loop_
_entity_poly.entity_id
_entity_poly.type
_entity_poly.pdbx_seq_one_letter_code
_entity_poly.pdbx_strand_id
1 'polypeptide(L)'
;MRMTSFSNVRFGFSGKLGLAYINFLLLPLLFFVSIYVLPIAAAIIVPMYKGSMPAYAGVLIAIAVILSMALAVYFFALMQKRNTSYLINGYRYGQGEFSTELRTGAFAKITLKTFGLSLLTFTVVMMLVGTAVALMGLGGGFTDLAQMGNVENPEELIGELLAGGAVVAVVIGYISMIFVGFFLMAYMQTRQRTYILENTLLDNKIAFISSLKARSLAWIMGSNFLLIILTLGLATPWAKVRVARLMLENTYVDVGDGFDQYVTQKQEEQSSLGEQIGDAFDVDIGVGI
;
A
#
# COMPACT_ATOMS: atom_id res chain seq x y z
N MET A 1 -3.63 -19.83 8.10
CA MET A 1 -2.78 -20.46 7.06
C MET A 1 -2.56 -21.98 7.23
N ARG A 2 -3.12 -22.64 8.26
CA ARG A 2 -2.99 -24.11 8.44
C ARG A 2 -3.60 -24.98 7.31
N MET A 3 -4.40 -24.41 6.42
CA MET A 3 -5.10 -25.12 5.34
C MET A 3 -4.47 -24.94 3.95
N THR A 4 -3.35 -24.21 3.83
CA THR A 4 -2.65 -24.02 2.54
C THR A 4 -1.39 -24.87 2.48
N SER A 5 -1.26 -25.67 1.44
CA SER A 5 -0.09 -26.52 1.16
C SER A 5 0.27 -26.48 -0.31
N PHE A 6 1.55 -26.67 -0.63
CA PHE A 6 2.04 -26.87 -1.98
C PHE A 6 2.97 -28.07 -1.98
N SER A 7 2.84 -28.96 -2.98
CA SER A 7 3.67 -30.18 -3.09
C SER A 7 3.76 -31.00 -1.78
N ASN A 8 2.62 -31.22 -1.11
CA ASN A 8 2.51 -31.89 0.20
C ASN A 8 3.21 -31.22 1.40
N VAL A 9 3.78 -30.02 1.21
CA VAL A 9 4.39 -29.21 2.28
C VAL A 9 3.43 -28.11 2.71
N ARG A 10 3.19 -27.98 4.02
CA ARG A 10 2.27 -26.99 4.59
C ARG A 10 2.96 -25.64 4.84
N PHE A 11 2.21 -24.57 4.64
CA PHE A 11 2.61 -23.24 5.09
C PHE A 11 2.35 -23.07 6.58
N GLY A 12 3.33 -22.51 7.29
CA GLY A 12 3.26 -22.18 8.70
C GLY A 12 3.35 -20.68 8.95
N PHE A 13 2.82 -20.24 10.09
CA PHE A 13 3.10 -18.91 10.62
C PHE A 13 3.47 -19.03 12.11
N SER A 14 4.64 -18.52 12.47
CA SER A 14 5.13 -18.46 13.84
C SER A 14 5.41 -17.01 14.22
N GLY A 15 4.48 -16.39 14.94
CA GLY A 15 4.58 -15.00 15.36
C GLY A 15 4.17 -14.83 16.81
N LYS A 16 4.91 -13.99 17.54
CA LYS A 16 4.57 -13.65 18.94
C LYS A 16 3.37 -12.72 18.97
N LEU A 17 2.32 -13.09 19.72
CA LEU A 17 1.09 -12.32 19.87
C LEU A 17 1.33 -10.86 20.30
N GLY A 18 2.24 -10.63 21.25
CA GLY A 18 2.58 -9.28 21.72
C GLY A 18 3.16 -8.39 20.61
N LEU A 19 3.95 -8.95 19.69
CA LEU A 19 4.47 -8.19 18.56
C LEU A 19 3.37 -7.87 17.54
N ALA A 20 2.36 -8.74 17.39
CA ALA A 20 1.19 -8.46 16.56
C ALA A 20 0.42 -7.24 17.07
N TYR A 21 0.18 -7.13 18.38
CA TYR A 21 -0.51 -5.96 18.96
C TYR A 21 0.26 -4.66 18.72
N ILE A 22 1.58 -4.67 18.91
CA ILE A 22 2.37 -3.46 18.67
C ILE A 22 2.28 -3.06 17.19
N ASN A 23 2.38 -4.03 16.27
CA ASN A 23 2.45 -3.77 14.84
C ASN A 23 1.08 -3.39 14.23
N PHE A 24 0.01 -4.07 14.61
CA PHE A 24 -1.31 -3.89 13.99
C PHE A 24 -2.28 -3.00 14.79
N LEU A 25 -1.99 -2.67 16.05
CA LEU A 25 -2.83 -1.80 16.87
C LEU A 25 -2.08 -0.53 17.28
N LEU A 26 -0.89 -0.64 17.86
CA LEU A 26 -0.16 0.51 18.41
C LEU A 26 0.47 1.40 17.31
N LEU A 27 1.15 0.82 16.33
CA LEU A 27 1.78 1.60 15.25
C LEU A 27 0.79 2.40 14.40
N PRO A 28 -0.37 1.85 13.97
CA PRO A 28 -1.38 2.65 13.28
C PRO A 28 -1.90 3.79 14.14
N LEU A 29 -2.11 3.58 15.44
CA LEU A 29 -2.50 4.62 16.38
C LEU A 29 -1.45 5.74 16.43
N LEU A 30 -0.16 5.40 16.56
CA LEU A 30 0.93 6.39 16.53
C LEU A 30 0.98 7.15 15.20
N PHE A 31 0.73 6.48 14.08
CA PHE A 31 0.63 7.14 12.78
C PHE A 31 -0.52 8.17 12.76
N PHE A 32 -1.72 7.83 13.23
CA PHE A 32 -2.82 8.80 13.33
C PHE A 32 -2.51 9.95 14.29
N VAL A 33 -1.96 9.64 15.46
CA VAL A 33 -1.52 10.64 16.45
C VAL A 33 -0.53 11.62 15.81
N SER A 34 0.42 11.14 15.01
CA SER A 34 1.41 12.00 14.35
C SER A 34 0.82 12.97 13.34
N ILE A 35 -0.30 12.61 12.70
CA ILE A 35 -1.00 13.46 11.74
C ILE A 35 -1.80 14.55 12.46
N TYR A 36 -2.52 14.19 13.53
CA TYR A 36 -3.56 15.05 14.09
C TYR A 36 -3.12 15.88 15.30
N VAL A 37 -2.24 15.36 16.16
CA VAL A 37 -1.96 16.01 17.46
C VAL A 37 -1.31 17.38 17.28
N LEU A 38 -0.27 17.49 16.44
CA LEU A 38 0.45 18.76 16.25
C LEU A 38 -0.42 19.83 15.57
N PRO A 39 -1.18 19.55 14.49
CA PRO A 39 -2.08 20.54 13.91
C PRO A 39 -3.22 20.95 14.84
N ILE A 40 -3.81 20.01 15.59
CA ILE A 40 -4.89 20.33 16.55
C ILE A 40 -4.34 21.19 17.69
N ALA A 41 -3.18 20.83 18.26
CA ALA A 41 -2.55 21.62 19.30
C ALA A 41 -2.24 23.04 18.80
N ALA A 42 -1.67 23.18 17.60
CA ALA A 42 -1.42 24.49 16.99
C ALA A 42 -2.72 25.28 16.77
N ALA A 43 -3.78 24.62 16.29
CA ALA A 43 -5.08 25.25 16.04
C ALA A 43 -5.78 25.74 17.34
N ILE A 44 -5.53 25.11 18.49
CA ILE A 44 -6.09 25.53 19.79
C ILE A 44 -5.22 26.60 20.44
N ILE A 45 -3.91 26.39 20.48
CA ILE A 45 -2.96 27.23 21.21
C ILE A 45 -2.81 28.59 20.52
N VAL A 46 -2.67 28.63 19.19
CA VAL A 46 -2.37 29.88 18.45
C VAL A 46 -3.48 30.93 18.62
N PRO A 47 -4.79 30.60 18.54
CA PRO A 47 -5.85 31.56 18.81
C PRO A 47 -5.92 32.07 20.25
N MET A 48 -5.48 31.30 21.25
CA MET A 48 -5.47 31.72 22.66
C MET A 48 -4.53 32.91 22.93
N TYR A 49 -3.51 33.10 22.08
CA TYR A 49 -2.55 34.21 22.16
C TYR A 49 -2.81 35.32 21.13
N LYS A 50 -4.03 35.39 20.55
CA LYS A 50 -4.41 36.36 19.49
C LYS A 50 -4.10 37.82 19.81
N GLY A 51 -3.98 38.20 21.10
CA GLY A 51 -3.64 39.56 21.53
C GLY A 51 -2.16 39.92 21.56
N SER A 52 -1.24 38.94 21.54
CA SER A 52 0.20 39.16 21.76
C SER A 52 1.11 38.74 20.60
N MET A 53 0.64 37.91 19.66
CA MET A 53 1.49 37.34 18.58
C MET A 53 0.83 37.20 17.19
N PRO A 54 0.07 38.18 16.66
CA PRO A 54 -0.62 38.01 15.38
C PRO A 54 0.33 37.83 14.18
N ALA A 55 1.53 38.40 14.21
CA ALA A 55 2.47 38.39 13.08
C ALA A 55 3.09 37.00 12.79
N TYR A 56 3.26 36.14 13.79
CA TYR A 56 3.96 34.85 13.64
C TYR A 56 3.03 33.62 13.76
N ALA A 57 1.76 33.84 14.09
CA ALA A 57 0.74 32.79 14.26
C ALA A 57 0.64 31.83 13.06
N GLY A 58 0.57 32.38 11.83
CA GLY A 58 0.48 31.57 10.61
C GLY A 58 1.74 30.73 10.35
N VAL A 59 2.92 31.28 10.67
CA VAL A 59 4.20 30.58 10.51
C VAL A 59 4.29 29.40 11.48
N LEU A 60 3.85 29.57 12.73
CA LEU A 60 3.83 28.48 13.72
C LEU A 60 2.88 27.34 13.31
N ILE A 61 1.71 27.65 12.76
CA ILE A 61 0.79 26.65 12.23
C ILE A 61 1.43 25.92 11.04
N ALA A 62 2.05 26.65 10.10
CA ALA A 62 2.72 26.04 8.96
C ALA A 62 3.87 25.12 9.40
N ILE A 63 4.68 25.52 10.37
CA ILE A 63 5.73 24.68 10.96
C ILE A 63 5.12 23.42 11.60
N ALA A 64 4.06 23.55 12.39
CA ALA A 64 3.39 22.41 13.01
C ALA A 64 2.85 21.41 11.97
N VAL A 65 2.30 21.90 10.86
CA VAL A 65 1.82 21.07 9.74
C VAL A 65 2.97 20.38 9.00
N ILE A 66 4.09 21.09 8.76
CA ILE A 66 5.27 20.48 8.12
C ILE A 66 5.88 19.40 9.02
N LEU A 67 5.98 19.67 10.32
CA LEU A 67 6.47 18.70 11.30
C LEU A 67 5.54 17.48 11.40
N SER A 68 4.22 17.68 11.43
CA SER A 68 3.25 16.57 11.43
C SER A 68 3.34 15.74 10.15
N MET A 69 3.54 16.38 9.00
CA MET A 69 3.73 15.69 7.73
C MET A 69 5.01 14.83 7.72
N ALA A 70 6.13 15.39 8.18
CA ALA A 70 7.40 14.67 8.27
C ALA A 70 7.31 13.46 9.22
N LEU A 71 6.65 13.66 10.37
CA LEU A 71 6.43 12.62 11.36
C LEU A 71 5.48 11.53 10.83
N ALA A 72 4.43 11.91 10.09
CA ALA A 72 3.51 10.99 9.45
C ALA A 72 4.22 10.10 8.42
N VAL A 73 5.08 10.66 7.58
CA VAL A 73 5.88 9.88 6.61
C VAL A 73 6.79 8.88 7.33
N TYR A 74 7.42 9.30 8.43
CA TYR A 74 8.28 8.42 9.23
C TYR A 74 7.48 7.27 9.87
N PHE A 75 6.38 7.57 10.57
CA PHE A 75 5.57 6.52 11.22
C PHE A 75 4.88 5.60 10.22
N PHE A 76 4.44 6.13 9.07
CA PHE A 76 3.92 5.30 7.99
C PHE A 76 4.98 4.32 7.47
N ALA A 77 6.20 4.79 7.22
CA ALA A 77 7.30 3.94 6.78
C ALA A 77 7.70 2.91 7.86
N LEU A 78 7.71 3.31 9.13
CA LEU A 78 8.00 2.42 10.26
C LEU A 78 6.92 1.34 10.42
N MET A 79 5.65 1.73 10.33
CA MET A 79 4.50 0.82 10.36
C MET A 79 4.60 -0.19 9.22
N GLN A 80 4.82 0.27 7.99
CA GLN A 80 4.93 -0.61 6.83
C GLN A 80 6.09 -1.59 6.98
N LYS A 81 7.27 -1.11 7.37
CA LYS A 81 8.45 -1.95 7.66
C LYS A 81 8.11 -3.01 8.71
N ARG A 82 7.62 -2.61 9.88
CA ARG A 82 7.40 -3.51 11.02
C ARG A 82 6.32 -4.55 10.73
N ASN A 83 5.23 -4.14 10.09
CA ASN A 83 4.15 -5.06 9.71
C ASN A 83 4.66 -6.09 8.69
N THR A 84 5.42 -5.62 7.69
CA THR A 84 5.96 -6.50 6.65
C THR A 84 6.99 -7.46 7.21
N SER A 85 7.96 -6.96 7.98
CA SER A 85 9.01 -7.78 8.59
C SER A 85 8.42 -8.81 9.56
N TYR A 86 7.39 -8.44 10.33
CA TYR A 86 6.69 -9.39 11.21
C TYR A 86 5.95 -10.49 10.46
N LEU A 87 5.27 -10.13 9.36
CA LEU A 87 4.57 -11.12 8.54
C LEU A 87 5.55 -12.06 7.85
N ILE A 88 6.58 -11.51 7.19
CA ILE A 88 7.51 -12.33 6.41
C ILE A 88 8.39 -13.17 7.30
N ASN A 89 8.98 -12.61 8.36
CA ASN A 89 9.82 -13.39 9.29
C ASN A 89 9.01 -14.43 10.09
N GLY A 90 7.68 -14.28 10.11
CA GLY A 90 6.80 -15.28 10.70
C GLY A 90 6.42 -16.41 9.73
N TYR A 91 6.56 -16.23 8.41
CA TYR A 91 6.20 -17.25 7.44
C TYR A 91 7.20 -18.41 7.44
N ARG A 92 6.66 -19.62 7.23
CA ARG A 92 7.43 -20.85 7.09
C ARG A 92 6.89 -21.68 5.93
N TYR A 93 7.78 -22.36 5.22
CA TYR A 93 7.46 -23.35 4.20
C TYR A 93 8.13 -24.68 4.55
N GLY A 94 7.36 -25.62 5.10
CA GLY A 94 7.94 -26.84 5.69
C GLY A 94 8.86 -26.50 6.85
N GLN A 95 10.14 -26.84 6.72
CA GLN A 95 11.19 -26.46 7.67
C GLN A 95 11.87 -25.13 7.33
N GLY A 96 11.61 -24.57 6.14
CA GLY A 96 12.26 -23.36 5.69
C GLY A 96 11.68 -22.11 6.34
N GLU A 97 12.55 -21.21 6.80
CA GLU A 97 12.21 -19.93 7.42
C GLU A 97 12.46 -18.78 6.44
N PHE A 98 11.49 -17.88 6.32
CA PHE A 98 11.67 -16.64 5.57
C PHE A 98 12.38 -15.62 6.47
N SER A 99 13.38 -14.93 5.95
CA SER A 99 14.10 -13.87 6.64
C SER A 99 14.12 -12.59 5.79
N THR A 100 13.88 -11.45 6.43
CA THR A 100 13.89 -10.13 5.78
C THR A 100 14.62 -9.09 6.60
N GLU A 101 15.52 -8.37 5.95
CA GLU A 101 16.21 -7.20 6.52
C GLU A 101 15.77 -5.92 5.80
N LEU A 102 14.69 -5.33 6.32
CA LEU A 102 14.08 -4.15 5.71
C LEU A 102 14.53 -2.84 6.38
N ARG A 103 14.81 -1.82 5.57
CA ARG A 103 15.20 -0.47 6.02
C ARG A 103 14.04 0.51 5.98
N THR A 104 13.79 1.24 7.08
CA THR A 104 12.74 2.26 7.15
C THR A 104 12.94 3.36 6.10
N GLY A 105 14.18 3.76 5.84
CA GLY A 105 14.53 4.78 4.86
C GLY A 105 14.12 4.43 3.42
N ALA A 106 14.09 3.15 3.06
CA ALA A 106 13.63 2.72 1.73
C ALA A 106 12.12 2.96 1.56
N PHE A 107 11.31 2.58 2.55
CA PHE A 107 9.87 2.85 2.57
C PHE A 107 9.56 4.34 2.62
N ALA A 108 10.30 5.11 3.43
CA ALA A 108 10.16 6.56 3.49
C ALA A 108 10.49 7.21 2.14
N LYS A 109 11.57 6.80 1.47
CA LYS A 109 11.95 7.30 0.13
C LYS A 109 10.90 6.95 -0.93
N ILE A 110 10.34 5.75 -0.90
CA ILE A 110 9.25 5.36 -1.81
C ILE A 110 8.02 6.25 -1.56
N THR A 111 7.62 6.40 -0.29
CA THR A 111 6.45 7.21 0.10
C THR A 111 6.64 8.68 -0.30
N LEU A 112 7.81 9.25 -0.05
CA LEU A 112 8.13 10.63 -0.41
C LEU A 112 8.11 10.84 -1.93
N LYS A 113 8.66 9.89 -2.71
CA LYS A 113 8.58 9.92 -4.18
C LYS A 113 7.15 9.82 -4.68
N THR A 114 6.34 8.95 -4.08
CA THR A 114 4.91 8.83 -4.43
C THR A 114 4.16 10.11 -4.10
N PHE A 115 4.42 10.73 -2.95
CA PHE A 115 3.82 12.01 -2.58
C PHE A 115 4.23 13.13 -3.55
N GLY A 116 5.51 13.25 -3.86
CA GLY A 116 5.99 14.23 -4.85
C GLY A 116 5.41 14.00 -6.25
N LEU A 117 5.32 12.74 -6.69
CA LEU A 117 4.67 12.38 -7.94
C LEU A 117 3.17 12.73 -7.92
N SER A 118 2.48 12.52 -6.79
CA SER A 118 1.07 12.85 -6.63
C SER A 118 0.80 14.35 -6.78
N LEU A 119 1.65 15.19 -6.16
CA LEU A 119 1.56 16.64 -6.26
C LEU A 119 1.81 17.10 -7.70
N LEU A 120 2.83 16.56 -8.37
CA LEU A 120 3.12 16.87 -9.77
C LEU A 120 1.94 16.50 -10.67
N THR A 121 1.45 15.27 -10.56
CA THR A 121 0.31 14.81 -11.38
C THR A 121 -0.95 15.60 -11.09
N PHE A 122 -1.20 15.99 -9.85
CA PHE A 122 -2.32 16.85 -9.47
C PHE A 122 -2.22 18.20 -10.16
N THR A 123 -1.08 18.88 -10.06
CA THR A 123 -0.87 20.18 -10.71
C THR A 123 -1.01 20.08 -12.22
N VAL A 124 -0.47 19.03 -12.85
CA VAL A 124 -0.60 18.80 -14.30
C VAL A 124 -2.05 18.57 -14.70
N VAL A 125 -2.80 17.73 -13.97
CA VAL A 125 -4.22 17.48 -14.27
C VAL A 125 -5.04 18.75 -14.09
N MET A 126 -4.84 19.51 -13.01
CA MET A 126 -5.55 20.76 -12.78
C MET A 126 -5.23 21.80 -13.86
N MET A 127 -3.97 21.88 -14.31
CA MET A 127 -3.58 22.74 -15.41
C MET A 127 -4.25 22.33 -16.73
N LEU A 128 -4.27 21.03 -17.06
CA LEU A 128 -4.90 20.51 -18.27
C LEU A 128 -6.42 20.71 -18.29
N VAL A 129 -7.08 20.50 -17.15
CA VAL A 129 -8.52 20.73 -17.01
C VAL A 129 -8.80 22.23 -17.11
N GLY A 130 -8.02 23.08 -16.43
CA GLY A 130 -8.17 24.53 -16.50
C GLY A 130 -7.96 25.10 -17.90
N THR A 131 -6.97 24.62 -18.64
CA THR A 131 -6.75 25.03 -20.03
C THR A 131 -7.85 24.52 -20.97
N ALA A 132 -8.32 23.28 -20.80
CA ALA A 132 -9.44 22.76 -21.58
C ALA A 132 -10.71 23.58 -21.36
N VAL A 133 -11.01 23.96 -20.11
CA VAL A 133 -12.14 24.84 -19.75
C VAL A 133 -12.02 26.20 -20.43
N ALA A 134 -10.84 26.82 -20.34
CA ALA A 134 -10.58 28.12 -20.94
C ALA A 134 -10.75 28.08 -22.47
N LEU A 135 -10.23 27.05 -23.13
CA LEU A 135 -10.33 26.87 -24.59
C LEU A 135 -11.77 26.63 -25.07
N MET A 136 -12.59 25.95 -24.27
CA MET A 136 -13.99 25.69 -24.60
C MET A 136 -14.91 26.90 -24.32
N GLY A 137 -14.36 28.03 -23.84
CA GLY A 137 -15.17 29.20 -23.45
C GLY A 137 -16.02 28.96 -22.19
N LEU A 138 -15.77 27.87 -21.46
CA LEU A 138 -16.53 27.44 -20.28
C LEU A 138 -15.98 28.05 -18.98
N GLY A 139 -15.02 28.98 -19.08
CA GLY A 139 -14.42 29.66 -17.94
C GLY A 139 -15.36 30.62 -17.20
N GLY A 140 -16.39 31.12 -17.88
CA GLY A 140 -17.40 32.01 -17.30
C GLY A 140 -18.16 31.36 -16.13
N GLY A 141 -18.54 30.07 -16.26
CA GLY A 141 -19.24 29.36 -15.20
C GLY A 141 -18.45 29.28 -13.88
N PHE A 142 -17.11 29.25 -13.92
CA PHE A 142 -16.28 29.27 -12.70
C PHE A 142 -16.20 30.65 -12.06
N THR A 143 -16.18 31.73 -12.85
CA THR A 143 -16.21 33.11 -12.33
C THR A 143 -17.57 33.47 -11.77
N ASP A 144 -18.64 32.98 -12.39
CA ASP A 144 -20.02 33.21 -11.97
C ASP A 144 -20.30 32.43 -10.66
N LEU A 145 -19.85 31.17 -10.56
CA LEU A 145 -19.89 30.38 -9.32
C LEU A 145 -19.10 31.01 -8.16
N ALA A 146 -17.96 31.63 -8.45
CA ALA A 146 -17.17 32.33 -7.42
C ALA A 146 -17.84 33.62 -6.94
N GLN A 147 -18.75 34.19 -7.73
CA GLN A 147 -19.51 35.41 -7.43
C GLN A 147 -20.94 35.14 -6.97
N MET A 148 -21.41 33.89 -7.02
CA MET A 148 -22.71 33.42 -6.52
C MET A 148 -22.77 33.39 -4.98
N GLY A 149 -22.72 34.57 -4.36
CA GLY A 149 -22.95 34.76 -2.93
C GLY A 149 -24.43 34.94 -2.55
N ASN A 150 -25.35 35.06 -3.52
CA ASN A 150 -26.77 35.33 -3.25
C ASN A 150 -27.68 34.76 -4.34
N VAL A 151 -27.79 33.43 -4.41
CA VAL A 151 -28.76 32.77 -5.30
C VAL A 151 -30.04 32.54 -4.52
N GLU A 152 -31.05 33.37 -4.78
CA GLU A 152 -32.35 33.32 -4.09
C GLU A 152 -33.18 32.10 -4.51
N ASN A 153 -32.89 31.50 -5.68
CA ASN A 153 -33.62 30.35 -6.24
C ASN A 153 -32.70 29.15 -6.58
N PRO A 154 -32.84 28.00 -5.88
CA PRO A 154 -32.02 26.80 -6.12
C PRO A 154 -32.13 26.20 -7.53
N GLU A 155 -33.24 26.41 -8.24
CA GLU A 155 -33.47 25.86 -9.59
C GLU A 155 -32.64 26.56 -10.67
N GLU A 156 -32.41 27.87 -10.49
CA GLU A 156 -31.60 28.70 -11.39
C GLU A 156 -30.10 28.36 -11.26
N LEU A 157 -29.66 28.05 -10.02
CA LEU A 157 -28.32 27.53 -9.73
C LEU A 157 -28.04 26.21 -10.46
N ILE A 158 -28.99 25.27 -10.44
CA ILE A 158 -28.83 23.97 -11.10
C ILE A 158 -28.80 24.16 -12.62
N GLY A 159 -29.64 25.06 -13.16
CA GLY A 159 -29.64 25.42 -14.58
C GLY A 159 -28.31 26.01 -15.06
N GLU A 160 -27.76 26.99 -14.36
CA GLU A 160 -26.46 27.60 -14.70
C GLU A 160 -25.29 26.64 -14.50
N LEU A 161 -25.32 25.83 -13.44
CA LEU A 161 -24.30 24.82 -13.16
C LEU A 161 -24.25 23.75 -14.27
N LEU A 162 -25.41 23.28 -14.73
CA LEU A 162 -25.51 22.32 -15.84
C LEU A 162 -25.24 22.95 -17.21
N ALA A 163 -25.58 24.23 -17.42
CA ALA A 163 -25.40 24.94 -18.69
C ALA A 163 -23.97 25.46 -18.91
N GLY A 164 -23.25 25.83 -17.85
CA GLY A 164 -21.97 26.56 -17.93
C GLY A 164 -20.73 25.73 -18.23
N GLY A 165 -20.85 24.42 -18.50
CA GLY A 165 -19.71 23.51 -18.78
C GLY A 165 -18.70 23.31 -17.63
N ALA A 166 -18.80 24.10 -16.55
CA ALA A 166 -18.05 23.95 -15.32
C ALA A 166 -18.29 22.57 -14.68
N VAL A 167 -19.53 22.05 -14.69
CA VAL A 167 -19.83 20.69 -14.24
C VAL A 167 -19.06 19.65 -15.04
N VAL A 168 -19.05 19.78 -16.37
CA VAL A 168 -18.33 18.82 -17.24
C VAL A 168 -16.84 18.82 -16.91
N ALA A 169 -16.26 19.99 -16.69
CA ALA A 169 -14.86 20.12 -16.31
C ALA A 169 -14.54 19.53 -14.93
N VAL A 170 -15.40 19.78 -13.95
CA VAL A 170 -15.29 19.18 -12.61
C VAL A 170 -15.38 17.66 -12.72
N VAL A 171 -16.35 17.13 -13.46
CA VAL A 171 -16.51 15.68 -13.69
C VAL A 171 -15.28 15.09 -14.36
N ILE A 172 -14.77 15.70 -15.44
CA ILE A 172 -13.55 15.26 -16.13
C ILE A 172 -12.35 15.31 -15.19
N GLY A 173 -12.21 16.36 -14.38
CA GLY A 173 -11.15 16.51 -13.39
C GLY A 173 -11.19 15.40 -12.34
N TYR A 174 -12.37 15.13 -11.77
CA TYR A 174 -12.57 14.03 -10.81
C TYR A 174 -12.26 12.66 -11.43
N ILE A 175 -12.75 12.38 -12.63
CA ILE A 175 -12.45 11.12 -13.34
C ILE A 175 -10.94 10.99 -13.56
N SER A 176 -10.28 12.04 -14.03
CA SER A 176 -8.83 12.07 -14.22
C SER A 176 -8.07 11.78 -12.93
N MET A 177 -8.52 12.37 -11.81
CA MET A 177 -7.95 12.14 -10.49
C MET A 177 -8.10 10.70 -10.00
N ILE A 178 -9.23 10.03 -10.30
CA ILE A 178 -9.42 8.62 -9.98
C ILE A 178 -8.38 7.75 -10.73
N PHE A 179 -8.17 7.98 -12.03
CA PHE A 179 -7.18 7.24 -12.81
C PHE A 179 -5.74 7.51 -12.34
N VAL A 180 -5.41 8.76 -12.00
CA VAL A 180 -4.13 9.11 -11.38
C VAL A 180 -3.96 8.39 -10.04
N GLY A 181 -5.02 8.31 -9.23
CA GLY A 181 -5.02 7.56 -7.97
C GLY A 181 -4.64 6.09 -8.15
N PHE A 182 -5.22 5.41 -9.15
CA PHE A 182 -4.84 4.04 -9.48
C PHE A 182 -3.37 3.91 -9.90
N PHE A 183 -2.87 4.86 -10.69
CA PHE A 183 -1.47 4.87 -11.11
C PHE A 183 -0.52 5.05 -9.92
N LEU A 184 -0.81 5.99 -9.01
CA LEU A 184 -0.01 6.23 -7.81
C LEU A 184 -0.03 5.02 -6.86
N MET A 185 -1.20 4.42 -6.66
CA MET A 185 -1.35 3.22 -5.83
C MET A 185 -0.56 2.05 -6.42
N ALA A 186 -0.65 1.84 -7.74
CA ALA A 186 0.10 0.81 -8.43
C ALA A 186 1.63 1.03 -8.38
N TYR A 187 2.09 2.28 -8.53
CA TYR A 187 3.49 2.65 -8.37
C TYR A 187 4.01 2.29 -6.98
N MET A 188 3.28 2.71 -5.94
CA MET A 188 3.65 2.47 -4.55
C MET A 188 3.69 0.97 -4.23
N GLN A 189 2.65 0.22 -4.61
CA GLN A 189 2.58 -1.23 -4.39
C GLN A 189 3.71 -1.96 -5.12
N THR A 190 3.98 -1.61 -6.37
CA THR A 190 5.02 -2.26 -7.17
C THR A 190 6.40 -2.02 -6.56
N ARG A 191 6.74 -0.76 -6.24
CA ARG A 191 8.06 -0.42 -5.68
C ARG A 191 8.31 -1.02 -4.31
N GLN A 192 7.29 -1.03 -3.45
CA GLN A 192 7.40 -1.69 -2.14
C GLN A 192 7.56 -3.19 -2.32
N ARG A 193 6.75 -3.82 -3.17
CA ARG A 193 6.82 -5.26 -3.43
C ARG A 193 8.18 -5.68 -3.96
N THR A 194 8.71 -4.97 -4.95
CA THR A 194 10.04 -5.24 -5.51
C THR A 194 11.11 -5.12 -4.41
N TYR A 195 11.10 -4.03 -3.64
CA TYR A 195 12.05 -3.85 -2.53
C TYR A 195 11.95 -4.95 -1.48
N ILE A 196 10.74 -5.37 -1.12
CA ILE A 196 10.51 -6.42 -0.14
C ILE A 196 11.08 -7.75 -0.63
N LEU A 197 10.73 -8.17 -1.84
CA LEU A 197 11.16 -9.45 -2.38
C LEU A 197 12.69 -9.51 -2.59
N GLU A 198 13.28 -8.42 -3.10
CA GLU A 198 14.75 -8.30 -3.26
C GLU A 198 15.52 -8.40 -1.93
N ASN A 199 14.88 -8.14 -0.79
CA ASN A 199 15.48 -8.22 0.55
C ASN A 199 14.88 -9.39 1.37
N THR A 200 14.20 -10.32 0.71
CA THR A 200 13.67 -11.55 1.31
C THR A 200 14.50 -12.74 0.89
N LEU A 201 14.90 -13.55 1.87
CA LEU A 201 15.56 -14.82 1.66
C LEU A 201 14.72 -15.94 2.27
N LEU A 202 14.75 -17.12 1.67
CA LEU A 202 14.29 -18.36 2.26
C LEU A 202 15.51 -19.20 2.66
N ASP A 203 15.58 -19.59 3.94
CA ASP A 203 16.71 -20.30 4.55
C ASP A 203 18.08 -19.64 4.32
N ASN A 204 18.10 -18.31 4.16
CA ASN A 204 19.29 -17.52 3.82
C ASN A 204 20.00 -17.97 2.53
N LYS A 205 19.35 -18.76 1.67
CA LYS A 205 19.93 -19.32 0.44
C LYS A 205 19.19 -18.91 -0.82
N ILE A 206 17.87 -18.84 -0.76
CA ILE A 206 17.03 -18.62 -1.94
C ILE A 206 16.50 -17.18 -1.92
N ALA A 207 16.87 -16.39 -2.93
CA ALA A 207 16.44 -15.00 -3.08
C ALA A 207 15.18 -14.89 -3.95
N PHE A 208 14.38 -13.84 -3.71
CA PHE A 208 13.19 -13.54 -4.50
C PHE A 208 13.40 -12.27 -5.33
N ILE A 209 12.85 -12.27 -6.55
CA ILE A 209 12.89 -11.12 -7.46
C ILE A 209 11.48 -10.82 -7.95
N SER A 210 11.18 -9.53 -8.18
CA SER A 210 9.95 -9.13 -8.84
C SER A 210 10.17 -8.17 -10.00
N SER A 211 9.75 -8.60 -11.19
CA SER A 211 9.75 -7.81 -12.42
C SER A 211 8.49 -6.96 -12.62
N LEU A 212 7.64 -6.87 -11.59
CA LEU A 212 6.31 -6.26 -11.71
C LEU A 212 6.43 -4.80 -12.20
N LYS A 213 5.67 -4.46 -13.24
CA LYS A 213 5.64 -3.11 -13.81
C LYS A 213 4.44 -2.33 -13.27
N ALA A 214 4.68 -1.12 -12.76
CA ALA A 214 3.63 -0.25 -12.23
C ALA A 214 2.52 0.05 -13.26
N ARG A 215 2.88 0.23 -14.54
CA ARG A 215 1.91 0.46 -15.64
C ARG A 215 0.97 -0.73 -15.84
N SER A 216 1.51 -1.96 -15.76
CA SER A 216 0.71 -3.19 -15.92
C SER A 216 -0.29 -3.31 -14.78
N LEU A 217 0.17 -3.11 -13.53
CA LEU A 217 -0.68 -3.14 -12.36
C LEU A 217 -1.76 -2.04 -12.40
N ALA A 218 -1.39 -0.81 -12.77
CA ALA A 218 -2.33 0.31 -12.89
C ALA A 218 -3.44 0.04 -13.91
N TRP A 219 -3.09 -0.52 -15.07
CA TRP A 219 -4.07 -0.87 -16.11
C TRP A 219 -5.04 -1.95 -15.65
N ILE A 220 -4.55 -2.98 -14.96
CA ILE A 220 -5.42 -4.02 -14.38
C ILE A 220 -6.32 -3.43 -13.30
N MET A 221 -5.80 -2.60 -12.40
CA MET A 221 -6.60 -1.96 -11.35
C MET A 221 -7.68 -1.05 -11.93
N GLY A 222 -7.35 -0.21 -12.91
CA GLY A 222 -8.31 0.68 -13.56
C GLY A 222 -9.40 -0.08 -14.33
N SER A 223 -9.02 -1.08 -15.14
CA SER A 223 -10.02 -1.89 -15.87
C SER A 223 -10.88 -2.74 -14.94
N ASN A 224 -10.32 -3.26 -13.84
CA ASN A 224 -11.09 -3.98 -12.83
C ASN A 224 -12.09 -3.06 -12.11
N PHE A 225 -11.69 -1.82 -11.80
CA PHE A 225 -12.57 -0.84 -11.19
C PHE A 225 -13.79 -0.54 -12.07
N LEU A 226 -13.56 -0.30 -13.36
CA LEU A 226 -14.64 -0.10 -14.32
C LEU A 226 -15.57 -1.31 -14.41
N LEU A 227 -15.02 -2.53 -14.48
CA LEU A 227 -15.81 -3.75 -14.52
C LEU A 227 -16.64 -3.96 -13.24
N ILE A 228 -16.08 -3.66 -12.08
CA ILE A 228 -16.79 -3.75 -10.80
C ILE A 228 -17.97 -2.77 -10.77
N ILE A 229 -17.78 -1.53 -11.23
CA ILE A 229 -18.86 -0.54 -11.31
C ILE A 229 -19.95 -0.99 -12.28
N LEU A 230 -19.58 -1.40 -13.50
CA LEU A 230 -20.54 -1.82 -14.53
C LEU A 230 -21.34 -3.06 -14.12
N THR A 231 -20.78 -3.91 -13.26
CA THR A 231 -21.42 -5.14 -12.78
C THR A 231 -22.02 -5.00 -11.37
N LEU A 232 -22.08 -3.77 -10.82
CA LEU A 232 -22.57 -3.48 -9.47
C LEU A 232 -21.90 -4.36 -8.38
N GLY A 233 -20.61 -4.68 -8.55
CA GLY A 233 -19.83 -5.48 -7.61
C GLY A 233 -19.68 -6.96 -7.96
N LEU A 234 -20.43 -7.50 -8.93
CA LEU A 234 -20.40 -8.93 -9.25
C LEU A 234 -19.05 -9.37 -9.85
N ALA A 235 -18.29 -8.48 -10.49
CA ALA A 235 -16.97 -8.78 -11.04
C ALA A 235 -15.83 -8.81 -10.00
N THR A 236 -16.10 -8.57 -8.71
CA THR A 236 -15.07 -8.56 -7.65
C THR A 236 -14.23 -9.86 -7.54
N PRO A 237 -14.77 -11.09 -7.57
CA PRO A 237 -13.95 -12.31 -7.56
C PRO A 237 -13.06 -12.42 -8.79
N TRP A 238 -13.57 -12.07 -9.98
CA TRP A 238 -12.79 -12.08 -11.22
C TRP A 238 -11.63 -11.09 -11.17
N ALA A 239 -11.88 -9.87 -10.69
CA ALA A 239 -10.85 -8.85 -10.49
C ALA A 239 -9.73 -9.34 -9.56
N LYS A 240 -10.07 -10.03 -8.46
CA LYS A 240 -9.09 -10.61 -7.53
C LYS A 240 -8.21 -11.66 -8.20
N VAL A 241 -8.79 -12.57 -9.00
CA VAL A 241 -8.03 -13.59 -9.73
C VAL A 241 -7.05 -12.95 -10.74
N ARG A 242 -7.51 -11.92 -11.46
CA ARG A 242 -6.67 -11.24 -12.46
C ARG A 242 -5.46 -10.52 -11.85
N VAL A 243 -5.65 -9.87 -10.70
CA VAL A 243 -4.55 -9.26 -9.93
C VAL A 243 -3.61 -10.34 -9.40
N ALA A 244 -4.15 -11.43 -8.83
CA ALA A 244 -3.34 -12.54 -8.31
C ALA A 244 -2.47 -13.17 -9.41
N ARG A 245 -3.04 -13.42 -10.60
CA ARG A 245 -2.31 -13.95 -11.76
C ARG A 245 -1.15 -13.02 -12.16
N LEU A 246 -1.41 -11.71 -12.28
CA LEU A 246 -0.35 -10.75 -12.61
C LEU A 246 0.76 -10.75 -11.55
N MET A 247 0.41 -10.81 -10.26
CA MET A 247 1.40 -10.85 -9.19
C MET A 247 2.25 -12.12 -9.27
N LEU A 248 1.64 -13.29 -9.48
CA LEU A 248 2.33 -14.58 -9.58
C LEU A 248 3.27 -14.63 -10.79
N GLU A 249 2.81 -14.22 -11.97
CA GLU A 249 3.61 -14.19 -13.21
C GLU A 249 4.84 -13.28 -13.13
N ASN A 250 4.83 -12.31 -12.21
CA ASN A 250 5.94 -11.36 -12.00
C ASN A 250 6.63 -11.58 -10.64
N THR A 251 6.60 -12.82 -10.14
CA THR A 251 7.40 -13.29 -8.99
C THR A 251 8.33 -14.36 -9.49
N TYR A 252 9.62 -14.15 -9.33
CA TYR A 252 10.62 -15.16 -9.66
C TYR A 252 11.39 -15.52 -8.40
N VAL A 253 11.78 -16.78 -8.33
CA VAL A 253 12.71 -17.28 -7.34
C VAL A 253 14.04 -17.35 -8.05
N ASP A 254 15.04 -16.63 -7.56
CA ASP A 254 16.38 -16.69 -8.14
C ASP A 254 17.04 -17.95 -7.63
N VAL A 255 16.96 -18.99 -8.45
CA VAL A 255 17.51 -20.30 -8.20
C VAL A 255 18.71 -20.46 -9.13
N GLY A 256 19.90 -20.11 -8.65
CA GLY A 256 21.11 -20.69 -9.22
C GLY A 256 21.09 -22.20 -8.91
N ASP A 257 20.64 -23.02 -9.85
CA ASP A 257 20.72 -24.50 -9.89
C ASP A 257 20.25 -25.32 -8.66
N GLY A 258 19.66 -24.74 -7.62
CA GLY A 258 19.49 -25.39 -6.30
C GLY A 258 18.08 -25.68 -5.77
N PHE A 259 16.98 -25.37 -6.46
CA PHE A 259 15.62 -25.53 -5.90
C PHE A 259 15.20 -26.99 -5.85
N ASP A 260 15.45 -27.74 -6.92
CA ASP A 260 15.20 -29.18 -6.96
C ASP A 260 16.12 -29.91 -5.97
N GLN A 261 17.36 -29.45 -5.81
CA GLN A 261 18.32 -29.98 -4.84
C GLN A 261 17.90 -29.69 -3.38
N TYR A 262 17.33 -28.51 -3.09
CA TYR A 262 16.80 -28.15 -1.77
C TYR A 262 15.56 -28.98 -1.41
N VAL A 263 14.62 -29.16 -2.35
CA VAL A 263 13.45 -30.02 -2.15
C VAL A 263 13.88 -31.46 -1.88
N THR A 264 14.87 -31.96 -2.63
CA THR A 264 15.42 -33.31 -2.47
C THR A 264 16.15 -33.48 -1.13
N GLN A 265 17.03 -32.55 -0.73
CA GLN A 265 17.75 -32.60 0.56
C GLN A 265 16.80 -32.61 1.76
N LYS A 266 15.75 -31.78 1.74
CA LYS A 266 14.77 -31.76 2.83
C LYS A 266 13.91 -33.02 2.88
N GLN A 267 13.64 -33.63 1.73
CA GLN A 267 12.94 -34.91 1.64
C GLN A 267 13.81 -36.07 2.16
N GLU A 268 15.12 -36.05 1.90
CA GLU A 268 16.09 -36.99 2.48
C GLU A 268 16.24 -36.83 4.00
N GLU A 269 16.34 -35.61 4.53
CA GLU A 269 16.34 -35.37 5.98
C GLU A 269 15.08 -35.98 6.63
N GLN A 270 13.91 -35.77 6.03
CA GLN A 270 12.65 -36.31 6.55
C GLN A 270 12.57 -37.85 6.43
N SER A 271 13.12 -38.43 5.35
CA SER A 271 13.24 -39.88 5.19
C SER A 271 14.17 -40.48 6.24
N SER A 272 15.32 -39.84 6.50
CA SER A 272 16.31 -40.30 7.49
C SER A 272 15.77 -40.24 8.92
N LEU A 273 14.93 -39.25 9.25
CA LEU A 273 14.25 -39.18 10.53
C LEU A 273 13.17 -40.26 10.66
N GLY A 274 12.47 -40.60 9.58
CA GLY A 274 11.53 -41.73 9.56
C GLY A 274 12.22 -43.08 9.71
N GLU A 275 13.38 -43.24 9.10
CA GLU A 275 14.24 -44.43 9.20
C GLU A 275 14.83 -44.58 10.61
N GLN A 276 15.34 -43.50 11.21
CA GLN A 276 15.82 -43.51 12.60
C GLN A 276 14.73 -43.82 13.63
N ILE A 277 13.50 -43.35 13.40
CA ILE A 277 12.35 -43.71 14.24
C ILE A 277 12.01 -45.20 14.05
N GLY A 278 12.00 -45.69 12.81
CA GLY A 278 11.79 -47.12 12.51
C GLY A 278 12.83 -48.01 13.21
N ASP A 279 14.10 -47.63 13.12
CA ASP A 279 15.23 -48.36 13.71
C ASP A 279 15.18 -48.33 15.26
N ALA A 280 14.79 -47.20 15.85
CA ALA A 280 14.60 -47.11 17.30
C ALA A 280 13.42 -47.96 17.82
N PHE A 281 12.36 -48.12 17.02
CA PHE A 281 11.25 -49.02 17.36
C PHE A 281 11.60 -50.50 17.18
N ASP A 282 12.47 -50.84 16.22
CA ASP A 282 12.94 -52.22 16.01
C ASP A 282 13.89 -52.67 17.16
N VAL A 283 14.66 -51.73 17.72
CA VAL A 283 15.55 -51.97 18.87
C VAL A 283 14.78 -52.23 20.18
N ASP A 284 13.57 -51.69 20.35
CA ASP A 284 12.78 -51.82 21.59
C ASP A 284 11.82 -53.03 21.59
N ILE A 285 11.56 -53.65 20.42
CA ILE A 285 10.72 -54.87 20.29
C ILE A 285 11.54 -56.17 20.53
N GLY A 286 12.87 -56.06 20.61
CA GLY A 286 13.79 -57.19 20.81
C GLY A 286 14.10 -57.60 22.26
N VAL A 287 13.54 -56.93 23.28
CA VAL A 287 13.83 -57.25 24.69
C VAL A 287 12.56 -57.65 25.43
N GLY A 288 12.16 -58.91 25.26
CA GLY A 288 11.00 -59.49 25.92
C GLY A 288 10.96 -61.02 25.83
N ILE A 289 11.91 -61.67 26.53
CA ILE A 289 11.64 -62.93 27.24
C ILE A 289 11.70 -62.59 28.73
#